data_AF-A0AAJ6NLF0-F1
#
_entry.id   AF-A0AAJ6NLF0-F1
#
_cell.length_a   1.000
_cell.length_b   1.000
_cell.length_c   1.000
_cell.angle_alpha   90.00
_cell.angle_beta   90.00
_cell.angle_gamma   90.00
#
_symmetry.space_group_name_H-M   'P 1'
#
loop_
_entity.id
_entity.type
_entity.pdbx_description
1 polymer ?
#
loop_
_entity_poly.entity_id
_entity_poly.type
_entity_poly.pdbx_seq_one_letter_code
_entity_poly.pdbx_strand_id
1 'polypeptide(L)'
;MLSSTIYLWEPEIFTGKVPAEDDSHQVAFELHQQYCNISSHGKTLQAWLLLFSNKICDPQYQAYFSEPTQQWVQKIKQQFAQGIGASVRLDALIQEAENDAVYRVFYETVQETGIGFYEPNYNIWAIGELQSPENAVSNMLQPYLLEPLVLKQIQIVEEVKSPLQTGNFDIPHNMAAAEQLISQWFEQQEDTQHLKLDVFNVAHDFISNWGNIGRPELAFDTGYRCFLLTQKQLGVFYQLKMVLRKLTISPMLSFAMDFTDRFIPDHLQEQLSERLIFRLRSMDVHQRTIGKHSSEPCFFLTGRWESKDNIQDFFQNLDAYIHFIFSNVGHGKLETLQAWAYGDMPADFTVDLDFRFELMMIALSQDHDYLNERYQFYKQAFTQHNARTRDLGLLEESYTFCQKLIVIVKEVGTGLQPYLKN
;
A
#
# COMPACT_ATOMS: atom_id res chain seq x y z
N MET A 1 14.28 35.03 3.57
CA MET A 1 12.87 34.60 3.51
C MET A 1 12.60 34.26 2.06
N LEU A 2 12.42 32.98 1.75
CA LEU A 2 12.11 32.55 0.38
C LEU A 2 10.67 33.00 0.07
N SER A 3 10.49 33.64 -1.08
CA SER A 3 9.19 34.15 -1.53
C SER A 3 8.29 32.97 -1.83
N SER A 4 7.21 32.79 -1.08
CA SER A 4 6.21 31.72 -1.28
C SER A 4 5.23 32.05 -2.41
N THR A 5 5.79 32.49 -3.52
CA THR A 5 5.06 33.21 -4.54
C THR A 5 5.11 32.42 -5.84
N ILE A 6 3.97 31.88 -6.26
CA ILE A 6 3.85 31.20 -7.54
C ILE A 6 3.51 32.22 -8.61
N TYR A 7 4.22 32.14 -9.73
CA TYR A 7 3.96 32.96 -10.91
C TYR A 7 3.23 32.13 -11.94
N LEU A 8 2.09 32.63 -12.43
CA LEU A 8 1.30 32.03 -13.50
C LEU A 8 1.28 32.95 -14.70
N TRP A 9 1.23 32.38 -15.90
CA TRP A 9 1.10 33.14 -17.13
C TRP A 9 0.40 32.37 -18.25
N GLU A 10 -0.12 33.12 -19.22
CA GLU A 10 -0.66 32.54 -20.46
C GLU A 10 0.47 31.92 -21.28
N PRO A 11 0.30 30.70 -21.82
CA PRO A 11 1.39 29.99 -22.51
C PRO A 11 1.94 30.76 -23.71
N GLU A 12 1.13 31.60 -24.38
CA GLU A 12 1.57 32.41 -25.51
C GLU A 12 2.57 33.52 -25.17
N ILE A 13 2.69 33.94 -23.90
CA ILE A 13 3.59 35.04 -23.52
C ILE A 13 5.03 34.59 -23.26
N PHE A 14 5.27 33.29 -23.15
CA PHE A 14 6.61 32.73 -23.04
C PHE A 14 6.81 31.62 -24.08
N THR A 15 7.60 31.93 -25.10
CA THR A 15 8.00 30.97 -26.14
C THR A 15 9.50 30.65 -26.10
N GLY A 16 10.17 31.03 -25.01
CA GLY A 16 11.61 30.85 -24.80
C GLY A 16 11.98 29.46 -24.33
N LYS A 17 13.29 29.19 -24.20
CA LYS A 17 13.78 28.01 -23.47
C LYS A 17 13.64 28.23 -21.98
N VAL A 18 13.36 27.16 -21.24
CA VAL A 18 13.33 27.17 -19.77
C VAL A 18 14.66 27.75 -19.25
N PRO A 19 14.64 28.75 -18.34
CA PRO A 19 15.85 29.35 -17.78
C PRO A 19 16.63 28.33 -16.93
N ALA A 20 17.91 28.60 -16.69
CA ALA A 20 18.70 27.81 -15.74
C ALA A 20 18.12 27.94 -14.32
N GLU A 21 18.34 26.93 -13.47
CA GLU A 21 17.81 26.88 -12.10
C GLU A 21 18.13 28.16 -11.29
N ASP A 22 19.37 28.65 -11.40
CA ASP A 22 19.86 29.84 -10.69
C ASP A 22 19.18 31.15 -11.14
N ASP A 23 18.66 31.18 -12.38
CA ASP A 23 18.06 32.37 -13.00
C ASP A 23 16.53 32.32 -13.03
N SER A 24 15.94 31.15 -12.72
CA SER A 24 14.51 30.87 -12.93
C SER A 24 13.61 31.84 -12.18
N HIS A 25 13.88 32.10 -10.90
CA HIS A 25 13.08 33.04 -10.12
C HIS A 25 13.12 34.47 -10.66
N GLN A 26 14.30 34.95 -11.07
CA GLN A 26 14.45 36.30 -11.61
C GLN A 26 13.69 36.45 -12.94
N VAL A 27 13.77 35.43 -13.80
CA VAL A 27 13.06 35.40 -15.10
C VAL A 27 11.54 35.35 -14.92
N ALA A 28 11.01 34.56 -13.96
CA ALA A 28 9.57 34.56 -13.64
C ALA A 28 9.09 35.93 -13.14
N PHE A 29 9.88 36.56 -12.26
CA PHE A 29 9.57 37.88 -11.74
C PHE A 29 9.54 38.94 -12.85
N GLU A 30 10.53 38.94 -13.74
CA GLU A 30 10.60 39.85 -14.89
C GLU A 30 9.44 39.64 -15.87
N LEU A 31 9.11 38.37 -16.17
CA LEU A 31 7.96 38.01 -16.99
C LEU A 31 6.67 38.54 -16.35
N HIS A 32 6.50 38.37 -15.04
CA HIS A 32 5.34 38.91 -14.34
C HIS A 32 5.27 40.44 -14.44
N GLN A 33 6.36 41.16 -14.16
CA GLN A 33 6.41 42.63 -14.25
C GLN A 33 6.06 43.15 -15.64
N GLN A 34 6.50 42.46 -16.69
CA GLN A 34 6.27 42.87 -18.07
C GLN A 34 4.81 42.65 -18.50
N TYR A 35 4.15 41.62 -17.98
CA TYR A 35 2.85 41.14 -18.51
C TYR A 35 1.68 41.25 -17.54
N CYS A 36 1.89 41.63 -16.27
CA CYS A 36 0.83 41.73 -15.26
C CYS A 36 -0.24 42.80 -15.54
N ASN A 37 0.10 43.83 -16.34
CA ASN A 37 -0.82 44.90 -16.73
C ASN A 37 -1.25 44.82 -18.20
N ILE A 38 -0.85 43.77 -18.91
CA ILE A 38 -1.23 43.54 -20.31
C ILE A 38 -2.50 42.71 -20.31
N SER A 39 -3.57 43.22 -20.93
CA SER A 39 -4.81 42.48 -21.12
C SER A 39 -4.51 41.21 -21.91
N SER A 40 -4.61 40.06 -21.26
CA SER A 40 -4.50 38.80 -21.98
C SER A 40 -5.79 38.50 -22.74
N HIS A 41 -5.71 37.53 -23.66
CA HIS A 41 -6.93 36.91 -24.17
C HIS A 41 -7.58 36.01 -23.10
N GLY A 42 -6.99 35.88 -21.91
CA GLY A 42 -7.58 35.46 -20.63
C GLY A 42 -8.02 34.02 -20.53
N LYS A 43 -8.11 33.32 -21.66
CA LYS A 43 -8.84 32.06 -21.74
C LYS A 43 -8.17 30.97 -20.92
N THR A 44 -6.85 30.84 -20.98
CA THR A 44 -6.16 29.72 -20.33
C THR A 44 -6.02 29.98 -18.84
N LEU A 45 -5.63 31.20 -18.45
CA LEU A 45 -5.49 31.55 -17.04
C LEU A 45 -6.85 31.59 -16.32
N GLN A 46 -7.90 32.06 -16.99
CA GLN A 46 -9.27 31.99 -16.47
C GLN A 46 -9.80 30.55 -16.44
N ALA A 47 -9.51 29.72 -17.45
CA ALA A 47 -9.89 28.32 -17.45
C ALA A 47 -9.19 27.55 -16.31
N TRP A 48 -7.90 27.81 -16.09
CA TRP A 48 -7.14 27.24 -14.99
C TRP A 48 -7.78 27.61 -13.65
N LEU A 49 -8.02 28.89 -13.41
CA LEU A 49 -8.63 29.36 -12.17
C LEU A 49 -10.04 28.81 -11.95
N LEU A 50 -10.83 28.73 -13.02
CA LEU A 50 -12.18 28.17 -12.95
C LEU A 50 -12.11 26.70 -12.54
N LEU A 51 -11.22 25.93 -13.15
CA LEU A 51 -11.05 24.52 -12.85
C LEU A 51 -10.47 24.30 -11.44
N PHE A 52 -9.45 25.07 -11.06
CA PHE A 52 -8.82 25.05 -9.74
C PHE A 52 -9.84 25.37 -8.64
N SER A 53 -10.65 26.41 -8.85
CA SER A 53 -11.72 26.78 -7.93
C SER A 53 -12.85 25.77 -7.88
N ASN A 54 -13.28 25.23 -9.03
CA ASN A 54 -14.35 24.26 -9.08
C ASN A 54 -13.93 22.96 -8.38
N LYS A 55 -12.69 22.50 -8.57
CA LYS A 55 -12.17 21.32 -7.87
C LYS A 55 -12.02 21.56 -6.36
N ILE A 56 -11.52 22.71 -5.90
CA ILE A 56 -11.38 22.93 -4.45
C ILE A 56 -12.72 23.17 -3.75
N CYS A 57 -13.64 23.87 -4.41
CA CYS A 57 -14.95 24.20 -3.84
C CYS A 57 -16.03 23.17 -4.23
N ASP A 58 -15.66 22.06 -4.86
CA ASP A 58 -16.61 21.00 -5.16
C ASP A 58 -17.12 20.43 -3.83
N PRO A 59 -18.44 20.37 -3.61
CA PRO A 59 -19.02 19.68 -2.46
C PRO A 59 -18.47 18.26 -2.27
N GLN A 60 -18.07 17.60 -3.36
CA GLN A 60 -17.53 16.26 -3.36
C GLN A 60 -16.10 16.17 -2.79
N TYR A 61 -15.38 17.29 -2.67
CA TYR A 61 -14.02 17.34 -2.13
C TYR A 61 -13.93 18.13 -0.80
N GLN A 62 -15.05 18.47 -0.17
CA GLN A 62 -15.08 19.23 1.10
C GLN A 62 -14.33 18.54 2.26
N ALA A 63 -14.17 17.21 2.20
CA ALA A 63 -13.38 16.47 3.18
C ALA A 63 -11.86 16.73 3.08
N TYR A 64 -11.38 17.16 1.92
CA TYR A 64 -9.97 17.46 1.65
C TYR A 64 -9.64 18.95 1.78
N PHE A 65 -10.65 19.82 1.70
CA PHE A 65 -10.46 21.26 1.70
C PHE A 65 -11.24 21.90 2.83
N SER A 66 -10.52 22.41 3.81
CA SER A 66 -11.08 23.14 4.94
C SER A 66 -11.89 24.36 4.46
N GLU A 67 -12.89 24.80 5.23
CA GLU A 67 -13.67 26.01 4.92
C GLU A 67 -12.76 27.24 4.69
N PRO A 68 -11.69 27.47 5.48
CA PRO A 68 -10.71 28.52 5.19
C PRO A 68 -10.05 28.40 3.80
N THR A 69 -9.72 27.18 3.36
CA THR A 69 -9.14 26.91 2.04
C THR A 69 -10.12 27.24 0.92
N GLN A 70 -11.38 26.85 1.07
CA GLN A 70 -12.43 27.18 0.09
C GLN A 70 -12.66 28.70 0.02
N GLN A 71 -12.71 29.38 1.18
CA GLN A 71 -12.83 30.84 1.23
C GLN A 71 -11.62 31.56 0.61
N TRP A 72 -10.41 31.03 0.80
CA TRP A 72 -9.18 31.55 0.16
C TRP A 72 -9.27 31.44 -1.36
N VAL A 73 -9.67 30.29 -1.91
CA VAL A 73 -9.81 30.13 -3.36
C VAL A 73 -10.92 31.02 -3.94
N GLN A 74 -12.03 31.20 -3.20
CA GLN A 74 -13.06 32.15 -3.63
C GLN A 74 -12.57 33.60 -3.63
N LYS A 75 -11.69 33.99 -2.70
CA LYS A 75 -11.04 35.31 -2.72
C LYS A 75 -10.12 35.46 -3.93
N ILE A 76 -9.32 34.44 -4.26
CA ILE A 76 -8.50 34.43 -5.50
C ILE A 76 -9.41 34.58 -6.72
N LYS A 77 -10.50 33.80 -6.80
CA LYS A 77 -11.46 33.88 -7.92
C LYS A 77 -12.06 35.28 -8.07
N GLN A 78 -12.41 35.92 -6.97
CA GLN A 78 -12.93 37.29 -6.96
C GLN A 78 -11.88 38.33 -7.33
N GLN A 79 -10.63 38.18 -6.88
CA GLN A 79 -9.52 39.06 -7.25
C GLN A 79 -9.24 39.02 -8.76
N PHE A 80 -9.25 37.83 -9.36
CA PHE A 80 -9.04 37.66 -10.79
C PHE A 80 -10.24 38.15 -11.61
N ALA A 81 -11.47 38.09 -11.09
CA ALA A 81 -12.65 38.64 -11.75
C ALA A 81 -12.61 40.17 -11.93
N GLN A 82 -11.72 40.88 -11.24
CA GLN A 82 -11.55 42.34 -11.34
C GLN A 82 -10.63 42.78 -12.50
N GLY A 83 -10.06 41.84 -13.25
CA GLY A 83 -9.25 42.10 -14.44
C GLY A 83 -7.97 41.27 -14.43
N ILE A 84 -7.90 40.27 -15.32
CA ILE A 84 -6.76 39.35 -15.42
C ILE A 84 -5.71 39.96 -16.37
N GLY A 85 -4.49 40.17 -15.88
CA GLY A 85 -3.32 40.40 -16.72
C GLY A 85 -2.76 39.09 -17.27
N ALA A 86 -1.92 39.15 -18.31
CA ALA A 86 -1.30 37.97 -18.91
C ALA A 86 -0.34 37.20 -17.98
N SER A 87 -0.02 37.77 -16.82
CA SER A 87 0.61 37.06 -15.71
C SER A 87 -0.02 37.47 -14.38
N VAL A 88 -0.15 36.50 -13.47
CA VAL A 88 -0.65 36.73 -12.11
C VAL A 88 0.29 36.10 -11.07
N ARG A 89 0.33 36.76 -9.91
CA ARG A 89 1.10 36.35 -8.74
C ARG A 89 0.16 35.74 -7.70
N LEU A 90 0.49 34.55 -7.22
CA LEU A 90 -0.22 33.90 -6.12
C LEU A 90 0.64 33.96 -4.86
N ASP A 91 0.25 34.84 -3.93
CA ASP A 91 0.94 34.98 -2.66
C ASP A 91 0.39 33.93 -1.66
N ALA A 92 1.23 32.93 -1.37
CA ALA A 92 1.06 31.86 -0.38
C ALA A 92 0.05 30.72 -0.72
N LEU A 93 0.62 29.51 -0.89
CA LEU A 93 0.01 28.22 -0.51
C LEU A 93 0.33 27.87 0.97
N ILE A 94 0.93 28.82 1.71
CA ILE A 94 1.48 28.61 3.05
C ILE A 94 0.54 29.23 4.08
N GLN A 95 -0.39 28.42 4.58
CA GLN A 95 -0.80 28.49 6.01
C GLN A 95 -1.44 27.20 6.56
N GLU A 96 -1.37 26.10 5.81
CA GLU A 96 -1.48 24.72 6.32
C GLU A 96 -0.41 23.90 5.58
N ALA A 97 0.78 23.74 6.16
CA ALA A 97 1.92 23.09 5.54
C ALA A 97 1.78 21.56 5.35
N GLU A 98 0.55 21.03 5.22
CA GLU A 98 0.22 19.60 5.14
C GLU A 98 -0.97 19.28 4.21
N ASN A 99 -1.27 20.12 3.20
CA ASN A 99 -2.36 19.81 2.27
C ASN A 99 -1.83 19.49 0.86
N ASP A 100 -1.25 18.29 0.74
CA ASP A 100 -0.91 17.61 -0.52
C ASP A 100 -2.02 17.74 -1.56
N ALA A 101 -3.29 17.75 -1.11
CA ALA A 101 -4.47 17.90 -1.94
C ALA A 101 -4.54 19.23 -2.71
N VAL A 102 -4.11 20.36 -2.14
CA VAL A 102 -4.18 21.67 -2.83
C VAL A 102 -3.09 21.78 -3.90
N TYR A 103 -1.86 21.40 -3.57
CA TYR A 103 -0.75 21.35 -4.53
C TYR A 103 -1.06 20.35 -5.66
N ARG A 104 -1.65 19.20 -5.32
CA ARG A 104 -2.12 18.24 -6.31
C ARG A 104 -3.15 18.85 -7.26
N VAL A 105 -4.22 19.48 -6.75
CA VAL A 105 -5.21 20.13 -7.62
C VAL A 105 -4.56 21.25 -8.44
N PHE A 106 -3.60 21.98 -7.88
CA PHE A 106 -2.81 22.97 -8.63
C PHE A 106 -2.12 22.32 -9.84
N TYR A 107 -1.35 21.25 -9.65
CA TYR A 107 -0.63 20.59 -10.75
C TYR A 107 -1.54 19.87 -11.74
N GLU A 108 -2.60 19.21 -11.29
CA GLU A 108 -3.60 18.59 -12.18
C GLU A 108 -4.25 19.64 -13.08
N THR A 109 -4.65 20.78 -12.51
CA THR A 109 -5.28 21.85 -13.29
C THR A 109 -4.29 22.54 -14.22
N VAL A 110 -3.02 22.64 -13.84
CA VAL A 110 -1.97 23.07 -14.77
C VAL A 110 -1.87 22.12 -15.95
N GLN A 111 -1.79 20.81 -15.69
CA GLN A 111 -1.70 19.80 -16.75
C GLN A 111 -2.91 19.86 -17.69
N GLU A 112 -4.12 19.96 -17.15
CA GLU A 112 -5.36 19.98 -17.94
C GLU A 112 -5.54 21.26 -18.77
N THR A 113 -5.04 22.40 -18.28
CA THR A 113 -5.23 23.69 -18.96
C THR A 113 -4.03 24.14 -19.78
N GLY A 114 -2.84 23.61 -19.50
CA GLY A 114 -1.59 23.99 -20.16
C GLY A 114 -1.08 25.38 -19.80
N ILE A 115 -1.54 25.96 -18.69
CA ILE A 115 -1.03 27.26 -18.19
C ILE A 115 0.49 27.18 -17.91
N GLY A 116 1.20 28.28 -18.15
CA GLY A 116 2.60 28.39 -17.74
C GLY A 116 2.73 28.76 -16.26
N PHE A 117 3.70 28.17 -15.56
CA PHE A 117 3.97 28.52 -14.16
C PHE A 117 5.43 28.36 -13.73
N TYR A 118 5.77 29.07 -12.65
CA TYR A 118 6.98 28.89 -11.86
C TYR A 118 6.66 28.78 -10.37
N GLU A 119 7.12 27.70 -9.74
CA GLU A 119 7.05 27.45 -8.29
C GLU A 119 8.47 27.57 -7.70
N PRO A 120 8.72 28.54 -6.80
CA PRO A 120 10.06 28.83 -6.28
C PRO A 120 10.55 27.95 -5.11
N ASN A 121 9.66 27.35 -4.33
CA ASN A 121 10.01 26.43 -3.23
C ASN A 121 10.59 25.11 -3.75
N TYR A 122 10.14 24.67 -4.93
CA TYR A 122 10.54 23.43 -5.59
C TYR A 122 11.36 23.68 -6.87
N ASN A 123 11.53 24.94 -7.24
CA ASN A 123 12.20 25.38 -8.47
C ASN A 123 11.63 24.73 -9.74
N ILE A 124 10.30 24.60 -9.80
CA ILE A 124 9.61 23.93 -10.90
C ILE A 124 9.13 24.98 -11.90
N TRP A 125 9.49 24.77 -13.17
CA TRP A 125 9.03 25.55 -14.31
C TRP A 125 8.24 24.66 -15.27
N ALA A 126 7.07 25.11 -15.75
CA ALA A 126 6.34 24.40 -16.80
C ALA A 126 5.58 25.32 -17.75
N ILE A 127 5.41 24.88 -19.00
CA ILE A 127 4.67 25.57 -20.06
C ILE A 127 3.99 24.52 -20.95
N GLY A 128 2.65 24.43 -20.89
CA GLY A 128 1.89 23.48 -21.72
C GLY A 128 2.32 22.02 -21.57
N GLU A 129 2.09 21.21 -22.62
CA GLU A 129 2.40 19.77 -22.64
C GLU A 129 3.88 19.43 -22.88
N LEU A 130 4.77 20.41 -23.09
CA LEU A 130 6.15 20.15 -23.49
C LEU A 130 7.14 21.12 -22.83
N GLN A 131 8.07 20.52 -22.07
CA GLN A 131 9.30 21.07 -21.47
C GLN A 131 9.22 21.47 -19.97
N SER A 132 9.14 20.45 -19.11
CA SER A 132 9.93 20.42 -17.86
C SER A 132 11.31 19.84 -18.21
N PRO A 133 12.40 20.17 -17.49
CA PRO A 133 13.58 19.30 -17.50
C PRO A 133 13.06 17.90 -17.22
N GLU A 134 13.39 16.95 -18.09
CA GLU A 134 13.00 15.55 -17.92
C GLU A 134 13.24 15.21 -16.45
N ASN A 135 12.15 14.87 -15.75
CA ASN A 135 12.11 14.37 -14.38
C ASN A 135 11.76 15.33 -13.22
N ALA A 136 11.60 16.65 -13.37
CA ALA A 136 11.23 17.48 -12.20
C ALA A 136 9.75 17.31 -11.79
N VAL A 137 8.83 17.46 -12.75
CA VAL A 137 7.38 17.26 -12.56
C VAL A 137 7.08 15.78 -12.25
N SER A 138 7.74 14.83 -12.93
CA SER A 138 7.50 13.41 -12.67
C SER A 138 8.03 12.93 -11.32
N ASN A 139 9.22 13.38 -10.88
CA ASN A 139 9.82 12.89 -9.64
C ASN A 139 9.27 13.58 -8.39
N MET A 140 8.88 14.86 -8.47
CA MET A 140 8.25 15.53 -7.32
C MET A 140 6.76 15.22 -7.18
N LEU A 141 6.09 14.86 -8.28
CA LEU A 141 4.67 14.53 -8.26
C LEU A 141 4.37 13.03 -8.14
N GLN A 142 5.37 12.14 -8.20
CA GLN A 142 5.13 10.70 -7.96
C GLN A 142 4.37 10.40 -6.65
N PRO A 143 4.60 11.09 -5.53
CA PRO A 143 3.78 10.88 -4.34
C PRO A 143 2.35 11.42 -4.47
N TYR A 144 2.12 12.45 -5.29
CA TYR A 144 0.90 13.26 -5.29
C TYR A 144 -0.04 13.03 -6.49
N LEU A 145 0.44 12.42 -7.59
CA LEU A 145 -0.33 12.17 -8.82
C LEU A 145 -0.82 10.71 -8.95
N LEU A 146 -0.51 9.81 -8.03
CA LEU A 146 -0.71 8.37 -8.26
C LEU A 146 -2.09 7.78 -7.93
N GLU A 147 -3.04 8.52 -7.37
CA GLU A 147 -4.43 8.04 -7.25
C GLU A 147 -5.40 9.14 -7.59
N PRO A 148 -6.29 9.05 -8.60
CA PRO A 148 -7.25 10.13 -8.93
C PRO A 148 -8.04 10.59 -7.70
N LEU A 149 -8.42 11.87 -7.62
CA LEU A 149 -9.37 12.34 -6.61
C LEU A 149 -10.71 11.64 -6.86
N VAL A 150 -10.93 10.52 -6.18
CA VAL A 150 -12.15 9.74 -6.33
C VAL A 150 -13.22 10.40 -5.47
N LEU A 151 -14.14 11.13 -6.11
CA LEU A 151 -15.45 10.51 -6.33
C LEU A 151 -16.26 9.97 -5.14
N LYS A 152 -16.04 10.30 -3.86
CA LYS A 152 -16.89 9.71 -2.81
C LYS A 152 -18.27 10.40 -2.77
N GLN A 153 -19.27 9.72 -3.33
CA GLN A 153 -20.68 10.03 -3.08
C GLN A 153 -20.93 10.04 -1.57
N ILE A 154 -21.29 11.20 -1.02
CA ILE A 154 -21.89 11.28 0.32
C ILE A 154 -23.40 11.28 0.15
N GLN A 155 -24.00 10.11 0.29
CA GLN A 155 -25.18 10.04 1.14
C GLN A 155 -24.66 9.77 2.56
N ILE A 156 -25.20 10.49 3.54
CA ILE A 156 -25.20 9.97 4.91
C ILE A 156 -26.11 8.74 4.85
N VAL A 157 -25.52 7.59 4.57
CA VAL A 157 -26.13 6.31 4.86
C VAL A 157 -25.44 5.86 6.13
N GLU A 158 -26.23 5.47 7.12
CA GLU A 158 -25.78 4.64 8.24
C GLU A 158 -24.67 3.71 7.78
N GLU A 159 -23.60 3.52 8.58
CA GLU A 159 -22.53 2.53 8.34
C GLU A 159 -23.09 1.43 7.45
N VAL A 160 -22.75 1.44 6.15
CA VAL A 160 -23.26 0.41 5.22
C VAL A 160 -22.46 -0.81 5.58
N LYS A 161 -22.88 -1.43 6.68
CA LYS A 161 -22.47 -2.74 7.09
C LYS A 161 -22.66 -3.60 5.87
N SER A 162 -21.59 -4.27 5.45
CA SER A 162 -21.61 -5.20 4.33
C SER A 162 -22.90 -6.03 4.38
N PRO A 163 -23.53 -6.38 3.25
CA PRO A 163 -24.68 -7.30 3.24
C PRO A 163 -24.46 -8.55 4.10
N LEU A 164 -23.21 -8.99 4.26
CA LEU A 164 -22.77 -10.06 5.16
C LEU A 164 -22.83 -9.70 6.65
N GLN A 165 -22.45 -8.47 7.02
CA GLN A 165 -22.58 -7.94 8.38
C GLN A 165 -24.06 -7.66 8.78
N THR A 166 -24.95 -7.41 7.81
CA THR A 166 -26.39 -7.23 8.05
C THR A 166 -27.23 -8.50 7.85
N GLY A 167 -26.64 -9.59 7.32
CA GLY A 167 -27.36 -10.83 7.01
C GLY A 167 -28.27 -10.76 5.78
N ASN A 168 -28.24 -9.63 5.07
CA ASN A 168 -29.06 -9.37 3.89
C ASN A 168 -28.36 -9.84 2.60
N PHE A 169 -27.95 -11.10 2.58
CA PHE A 169 -27.41 -11.76 1.39
C PHE A 169 -28.11 -13.10 1.16
N ASP A 170 -28.14 -13.55 -0.09
CA ASP A 170 -28.66 -14.87 -0.43
C ASP A 170 -27.56 -15.92 -0.33
N ILE A 171 -27.94 -17.13 0.10
CA ILE A 171 -27.01 -18.26 0.14
C ILE A 171 -26.59 -18.56 -1.31
N PRO A 172 -25.30 -18.53 -1.65
CA PRO A 172 -24.86 -18.84 -2.99
C PRO A 172 -25.18 -20.30 -3.31
N HIS A 173 -25.90 -20.53 -4.41
CA HIS A 173 -26.29 -21.88 -4.86
C HIS A 173 -25.31 -22.50 -5.87
N ASN A 174 -24.32 -21.74 -6.33
CA ASN A 174 -23.28 -22.20 -7.25
C ASN A 174 -21.97 -21.41 -7.03
N MET A 175 -20.89 -21.84 -7.67
CA MET A 175 -19.56 -21.24 -7.51
C MET A 175 -19.49 -19.80 -8.03
N ALA A 176 -20.24 -19.44 -9.07
CA ALA A 176 -20.27 -18.08 -9.60
C ALA A 176 -20.95 -17.09 -8.63
N ALA A 177 -22.05 -17.50 -7.99
CA ALA A 177 -22.70 -16.71 -6.95
C ALA A 177 -21.80 -16.55 -5.70
N ALA A 178 -21.07 -17.62 -5.33
CA ALA A 178 -20.11 -17.54 -4.24
C ALA A 178 -18.92 -16.63 -4.59
N GLU A 179 -18.44 -16.67 -5.84
CA GLU A 179 -17.43 -15.75 -6.35
C GLU A 179 -17.88 -14.31 -6.24
N GLN A 180 -19.07 -13.98 -6.72
CA GLN A 180 -19.62 -12.63 -6.62
C GLN A 180 -19.70 -12.16 -5.17
N LEU A 181 -20.22 -13.01 -4.26
CA LEU A 181 -20.33 -12.69 -2.84
C LEU A 181 -18.96 -12.43 -2.20
N ILE A 182 -17.97 -13.27 -2.48
CA ILE A 182 -16.61 -13.15 -1.92
C ILE A 182 -15.91 -11.92 -2.48
N SER A 183 -15.96 -11.70 -3.80
CA SER A 183 -15.32 -10.56 -4.44
C SER A 183 -15.91 -9.24 -3.94
N GLN A 184 -17.23 -9.13 -3.88
CA GLN A 184 -17.90 -7.95 -3.32
C GLN A 184 -17.52 -7.70 -1.86
N TRP A 185 -17.36 -8.76 -1.06
CA TRP A 185 -16.94 -8.62 0.32
C TRP A 185 -15.51 -8.08 0.43
N PHE A 186 -14.56 -8.64 -0.33
CA PHE A 186 -13.18 -8.16 -0.34
C PHE A 186 -13.05 -6.71 -0.83
N GLU A 187 -13.85 -6.31 -1.82
CA GLU A 187 -13.91 -4.93 -2.33
C GLU A 187 -14.47 -3.95 -1.29
N GLN A 188 -15.21 -4.43 -0.29
CA GLN A 188 -15.85 -3.60 0.76
C GLN A 188 -15.13 -3.68 2.11
N GLN A 189 -14.27 -4.68 2.33
CA GLN A 189 -13.59 -4.88 3.61
C GLN A 189 -12.44 -3.87 3.76
N GLU A 190 -12.34 -3.27 4.95
CA GLU A 190 -11.54 -2.08 5.23
C GLU A 190 -10.05 -2.23 4.88
N ASP A 191 -9.45 -3.35 5.24
CA ASP A 191 -8.03 -3.64 5.03
C ASP A 191 -7.73 -4.16 3.62
N THR A 192 -8.71 -4.77 2.94
CA THR A 192 -8.51 -5.42 1.64
C THR A 192 -8.97 -4.62 0.43
N GLN A 193 -9.83 -3.62 0.60
CA GLN A 193 -10.40 -2.83 -0.51
C GLN A 193 -9.34 -2.14 -1.39
N HIS A 194 -8.14 -1.90 -0.84
CA HIS A 194 -7.02 -1.25 -1.54
C HIS A 194 -6.03 -2.26 -2.16
N LEU A 195 -6.24 -3.55 -1.96
CA LEU A 195 -5.40 -4.61 -2.50
C LEU A 195 -5.87 -4.99 -3.91
N LYS A 196 -4.94 -5.44 -4.74
CA LYS A 196 -5.31 -6.00 -6.05
C LYS A 196 -5.92 -7.38 -5.84
N LEU A 197 -7.20 -7.54 -6.18
CA LEU A 197 -7.90 -8.82 -6.19
C LEU A 197 -7.80 -9.47 -7.58
N ASP A 198 -7.12 -10.60 -7.67
CA ASP A 198 -7.15 -11.49 -8.83
C ASP A 198 -8.00 -12.73 -8.50
N VAL A 199 -8.89 -13.12 -9.42
CA VAL A 199 -9.76 -14.30 -9.26
C VAL A 199 -9.49 -15.28 -10.40
N PHE A 200 -9.15 -16.52 -10.05
CA PHE A 200 -8.85 -17.58 -11.01
C PHE A 200 -9.71 -18.82 -10.80
N ASN A 201 -9.99 -19.53 -11.90
CA ASN A 201 -10.76 -20.78 -11.89
C ASN A 201 -9.92 -22.03 -11.58
N VAL A 202 -8.67 -21.81 -11.16
CA VAL A 202 -7.68 -22.82 -10.80
C VAL A 202 -6.89 -22.33 -9.59
N ALA A 203 -6.19 -23.24 -8.91
CA ALA A 203 -5.22 -22.82 -7.90
C ALA A 203 -4.07 -22.04 -8.55
N HIS A 204 -3.75 -20.89 -7.98
CA HIS A 204 -2.60 -20.07 -8.38
C HIS A 204 -1.91 -19.51 -7.13
N ASP A 205 -0.63 -19.17 -7.23
CA ASP A 205 0.18 -18.66 -6.13
C ASP A 205 1.37 -17.86 -6.65
N PHE A 206 1.37 -16.54 -6.49
CA PHE A 206 2.46 -15.69 -6.97
C PHE A 206 3.78 -15.87 -6.21
N ILE A 207 3.73 -16.46 -5.00
CA ILE A 207 4.91 -16.67 -4.16
C ILE A 207 5.46 -18.10 -4.35
N SER A 208 4.59 -19.10 -4.43
CA SER A 208 4.99 -20.49 -4.69
C SER A 208 4.50 -20.94 -6.07
N ASN A 209 5.29 -20.64 -7.10
CA ASN A 209 4.93 -20.95 -8.49
C ASN A 209 4.83 -22.46 -8.82
N TRP A 210 5.08 -23.34 -7.85
CA TRP A 210 5.03 -24.77 -8.07
C TRP A 210 3.60 -25.24 -8.40
N GLY A 211 3.43 -25.79 -9.60
CA GLY A 211 2.13 -26.23 -10.10
C GLY A 211 1.25 -25.12 -10.67
N ASN A 212 1.73 -23.87 -10.73
CA ASN A 212 1.01 -22.81 -11.42
C ASN A 212 0.99 -23.07 -12.93
N ILE A 213 -0.15 -22.77 -13.54
CA ILE A 213 -0.27 -22.69 -15.00
C ILE A 213 0.15 -21.30 -15.47
N GLY A 214 0.78 -21.21 -16.65
CA GLY A 214 1.35 -19.96 -17.14
C GLY A 214 0.33 -18.88 -17.55
N ARG A 215 -0.94 -19.25 -17.75
CA ARG A 215 -2.05 -18.35 -18.08
C ARG A 215 -3.31 -18.73 -17.27
N PRO A 216 -3.31 -18.47 -15.95
CA PRO A 216 -4.42 -18.85 -15.08
C PRO A 216 -5.76 -18.18 -15.46
N GLU A 217 -5.71 -17.04 -16.14
CA GLU A 217 -6.86 -16.31 -16.67
C GLU A 217 -7.56 -17.03 -17.84
N LEU A 218 -6.83 -17.88 -18.57
CA LEU A 218 -7.36 -18.66 -19.71
C LEU A 218 -7.72 -20.10 -19.32
N ALA A 219 -7.63 -20.44 -18.04
CA ALA A 219 -7.84 -21.78 -17.55
C ALA A 219 -9.31 -22.21 -17.70
N PHE A 220 -9.52 -23.48 -18.07
CA PHE A 220 -10.85 -24.06 -18.03
C PHE A 220 -11.42 -24.01 -16.60
N ASP A 221 -12.73 -23.78 -16.49
CA ASP A 221 -13.38 -23.79 -15.19
C ASP A 221 -13.37 -25.19 -14.60
N THR A 222 -12.54 -25.39 -13.58
CA THR A 222 -12.41 -26.67 -12.87
C THR A 222 -13.36 -26.79 -11.68
N GLY A 223 -14.23 -25.78 -11.47
CA GLY A 223 -15.11 -25.67 -10.30
C GLY A 223 -14.42 -25.10 -9.06
N TYR A 224 -13.18 -24.62 -9.21
CA TYR A 224 -12.40 -23.96 -8.16
C TYR A 224 -12.52 -22.44 -8.32
N ARG A 225 -12.47 -21.71 -7.20
CA ARG A 225 -12.23 -20.26 -7.20
C ARG A 225 -11.07 -19.95 -6.28
N CYS A 226 -10.03 -19.34 -6.84
CA CYS A 226 -8.85 -18.90 -6.12
C CYS A 226 -8.86 -17.36 -6.13
N PHE A 227 -9.07 -16.77 -4.96
CA PHE A 227 -9.01 -15.33 -4.73
C PHE A 227 -7.61 -15.02 -4.21
N LEU A 228 -6.93 -14.09 -4.86
CA LEU A 228 -5.59 -13.65 -4.52
C LEU A 228 -5.62 -12.15 -4.33
N LEU A 229 -5.48 -11.72 -3.09
CA LEU A 229 -5.29 -10.32 -2.77
C LEU A 229 -3.80 -10.06 -2.62
N THR A 230 -3.31 -9.12 -3.44
CA THR A 230 -1.89 -8.87 -3.56
C THR A 230 -1.57 -7.39 -3.44
N GLN A 231 -0.39 -7.11 -2.93
CA GLN A 231 0.18 -5.77 -2.86
C GLN A 231 1.71 -5.90 -2.86
N LYS A 232 2.42 -4.92 -3.40
CA LYS A 232 3.87 -4.80 -3.26
C LYS A 232 4.19 -3.44 -2.65
N GLN A 233 4.89 -3.42 -1.54
CA GLN A 233 5.30 -2.18 -0.86
C GLN A 233 6.75 -2.33 -0.39
N LEU A 234 7.60 -1.37 -0.79
CA LEU A 234 9.00 -1.26 -0.35
C LEU A 234 9.85 -2.54 -0.54
N GLY A 235 9.56 -3.34 -1.57
CA GLY A 235 10.27 -4.61 -1.81
C GLY A 235 9.71 -5.81 -1.03
N VAL A 236 8.55 -5.64 -0.37
CA VAL A 236 7.80 -6.73 0.25
C VAL A 236 6.52 -6.99 -0.55
N PHE A 237 6.33 -8.23 -0.99
CA PHE A 237 5.16 -8.69 -1.72
C PHE A 237 4.24 -9.48 -0.79
N TYR A 238 2.97 -9.06 -0.71
CA TYR A 238 1.94 -9.68 0.11
C TYR A 238 1.02 -10.53 -0.76
N GLN A 239 0.58 -11.64 -0.20
CA GLN A 239 -0.47 -12.46 -0.78
C GLN A 239 -1.37 -13.02 0.31
N LEU A 240 -2.62 -12.56 0.35
CA LEU A 240 -3.70 -13.29 1.01
C LEU A 240 -4.43 -14.14 -0.04
N LYS A 241 -4.41 -15.44 0.17
CA LYS A 241 -4.95 -16.43 -0.77
C LYS A 241 -6.11 -17.17 -0.12
N MET A 242 -7.26 -17.14 -0.77
CA MET A 242 -8.45 -17.91 -0.40
C MET A 242 -8.81 -18.86 -1.55
N VAL A 243 -8.95 -20.15 -1.26
CA VAL A 243 -9.34 -21.16 -2.26
C VAL A 243 -10.66 -21.79 -1.84
N LEU A 244 -11.70 -21.53 -2.63
CA LEU A 244 -12.99 -22.19 -2.54
C LEU A 244 -13.03 -23.33 -3.57
N ARG A 245 -13.13 -24.58 -3.08
CA ARG A 245 -13.21 -25.77 -3.95
C ARG A 245 -14.64 -26.20 -4.24
N LYS A 246 -15.50 -26.07 -3.24
CA LYS A 246 -16.93 -26.44 -3.23
C LYS A 246 -17.61 -25.65 -2.12
N LEU A 247 -18.90 -25.39 -2.26
CA LEU A 247 -19.70 -24.75 -1.21
C LEU A 247 -19.83 -25.60 0.07
N THR A 248 -19.72 -26.92 -0.07
CA THR A 248 -19.83 -27.86 1.05
C THR A 248 -18.52 -28.10 1.82
N ILE A 249 -17.45 -27.39 1.47
CA ILE A 249 -16.13 -27.51 2.10
C ILE A 249 -15.65 -26.12 2.49
N SER A 250 -14.98 -26.02 3.64
CA SER A 250 -14.43 -24.76 4.10
C SER A 250 -13.39 -24.20 3.12
N PRO A 251 -13.41 -22.89 2.86
CA PRO A 251 -12.37 -22.23 2.10
C PRO A 251 -11.00 -22.45 2.74
N MET A 252 -9.99 -22.72 1.93
CA MET A 252 -8.61 -22.77 2.41
C MET A 252 -8.03 -21.36 2.36
N LEU A 253 -7.56 -20.85 3.50
CA LEU A 253 -6.94 -19.54 3.58
C LEU A 253 -5.44 -19.66 3.91
N SER A 254 -4.63 -18.82 3.28
CA SER A 254 -3.22 -18.68 3.63
C SER A 254 -2.76 -17.25 3.39
N PHE A 255 -2.05 -16.68 4.36
CA PHE A 255 -1.34 -15.42 4.20
C PHE A 255 0.15 -15.67 4.01
N ALA A 256 0.79 -14.86 3.17
CA ALA A 256 2.22 -14.92 2.97
C ALA A 256 2.83 -13.58 2.56
N MET A 257 4.09 -13.40 2.94
CA MET A 257 4.92 -12.25 2.57
C MET A 257 6.23 -12.76 1.98
N ASP A 258 6.57 -12.30 0.78
CA ASP A 258 7.91 -12.46 0.20
C ASP A 258 8.64 -11.13 0.33
N PHE A 259 9.67 -11.09 1.17
CA PHE A 259 10.51 -9.91 1.39
C PHE A 259 11.92 -10.13 0.86
N THR A 260 12.11 -11.07 -0.06
CA THR A 260 13.43 -11.32 -0.69
C THR A 260 13.98 -10.04 -1.32
N ASP A 261 13.16 -9.35 -2.14
CA ASP A 261 13.57 -8.12 -2.84
C ASP A 261 13.90 -6.96 -1.87
N ARG A 262 13.37 -6.98 -0.64
CA ARG A 262 13.68 -5.98 0.38
C ARG A 262 15.12 -6.09 0.87
N PHE A 263 15.61 -7.32 1.04
CA PHE A 263 16.89 -7.58 1.68
C PHE A 263 17.98 -8.00 0.69
N ILE A 264 17.61 -8.60 -0.44
CA ILE A 264 18.53 -9.31 -1.32
C ILE A 264 18.40 -8.76 -2.74
N PRO A 265 19.41 -8.02 -3.22
CA PRO A 265 19.45 -7.57 -4.61
C PRO A 265 19.32 -8.73 -5.60
N ASP A 266 18.64 -8.51 -6.72
CA ASP A 266 18.30 -9.55 -7.72
C ASP A 266 19.48 -10.44 -8.11
N HIS A 267 20.66 -9.85 -8.33
CA HIS A 267 21.87 -10.57 -8.73
C HIS A 267 22.46 -11.49 -7.66
N LEU A 268 22.02 -11.37 -6.40
CA LEU A 268 22.42 -12.23 -5.28
C LEU A 268 21.33 -13.24 -4.89
N GLN A 269 20.10 -13.08 -5.40
CA GLN A 269 18.99 -13.97 -5.03
C GLN A 269 19.25 -15.43 -5.42
N GLU A 270 19.92 -15.68 -6.55
CA GLU A 270 20.29 -17.04 -6.98
C GLU A 270 21.28 -17.74 -6.03
N GLN A 271 21.96 -16.98 -5.17
CA GLN A 271 22.85 -17.57 -4.17
C GLN A 271 22.08 -18.16 -2.99
N LEU A 272 20.83 -17.77 -2.79
CA LEU A 272 20.00 -18.30 -1.74
C LEU A 272 19.34 -19.60 -2.19
N SER A 273 19.42 -20.63 -1.35
CA SER A 273 18.71 -21.89 -1.61
C SER A 273 17.19 -21.74 -1.48
N GLU A 274 16.74 -20.73 -0.73
CA GLU A 274 15.34 -20.43 -0.47
C GLU A 274 15.09 -18.92 -0.46
N ARG A 275 13.87 -18.52 -0.83
CA ARG A 275 13.42 -17.14 -0.72
C ARG A 275 13.03 -16.78 0.71
N LEU A 276 13.06 -15.49 1.03
CA LEU A 276 12.69 -14.96 2.33
C LEU A 276 11.18 -14.82 2.43
N ILE A 277 10.51 -15.93 2.72
CA ILE A 277 9.04 -16.02 2.73
C ILE A 277 8.52 -16.30 4.14
N PHE A 278 7.66 -15.41 4.63
CA PHE A 278 6.82 -15.66 5.80
C PHE A 278 5.47 -16.24 5.37
N ARG A 279 4.95 -17.18 6.16
CA ARG A 279 3.58 -17.70 6.01
C ARG A 279 2.91 -17.72 7.37
N LEU A 280 1.66 -17.27 7.39
CA LEU A 280 0.81 -17.34 8.58
C LEU A 280 -0.48 -18.04 8.19
N ARG A 281 -0.88 -19.03 8.98
CA ARG A 281 -2.22 -19.62 8.88
C ARG A 281 -3.04 -19.14 10.06
N SER A 282 -4.35 -19.07 9.89
CA SER A 282 -5.27 -18.76 11.00
C SER A 282 -5.13 -19.73 12.19
N MET A 283 -4.76 -20.98 11.89
CA MET A 283 -4.54 -22.05 12.86
C MET A 283 -3.27 -21.86 13.71
N ASP A 284 -2.36 -20.99 13.29
CA ASP A 284 -1.11 -20.71 14.00
C ASP A 284 -1.27 -19.54 14.99
N VAL A 285 -2.46 -18.94 15.09
CA VAL A 285 -2.73 -17.82 16.01
C VAL A 285 -3.67 -18.28 17.11
N HIS A 286 -3.25 -18.11 18.35
CA HIS A 286 -3.95 -18.57 19.54
C HIS A 286 -4.27 -17.41 20.47
N GLN A 287 -5.45 -17.44 21.10
CA GLN A 287 -5.81 -16.44 22.10
C GLN A 287 -5.15 -16.75 23.44
N ARG A 288 -4.54 -15.74 24.05
CA ARG A 288 -4.00 -15.82 25.41
C ARG A 288 -5.09 -15.46 26.41
N THR A 289 -5.50 -16.41 27.25
CA THR A 289 -6.49 -16.16 28.31
C THR A 289 -5.78 -16.12 29.66
N ILE A 290 -5.89 -14.99 30.39
CA ILE A 290 -5.32 -14.70 31.73
C ILE A 290 -4.36 -15.79 32.26
N GLY A 291 -3.07 -15.65 31.94
CA GLY A 291 -2.00 -16.52 32.45
C GLY A 291 -1.96 -17.95 31.90
N LYS A 292 -2.80 -18.29 30.92
CA LYS A 292 -2.83 -19.59 30.24
C LYS A 292 -2.90 -19.41 28.72
N HIS A 293 -2.17 -20.27 28.02
CA HIS A 293 -2.27 -20.39 26.57
C HIS A 293 -3.50 -21.24 26.22
N SER A 294 -4.39 -20.72 25.38
CA SER A 294 -5.43 -21.54 24.77
C SER A 294 -4.81 -22.38 23.67
N SER A 295 -5.05 -23.69 23.68
CA SER A 295 -4.65 -24.56 22.56
C SER A 295 -5.54 -24.37 21.33
N GLU A 296 -6.66 -23.64 21.46
CA GLU A 296 -7.59 -23.44 20.36
C GLU A 296 -7.17 -22.26 19.49
N PRO A 297 -7.29 -22.38 18.15
CA PRO A 297 -7.07 -21.26 17.24
C PRO A 297 -8.02 -20.09 17.53
N CYS A 298 -7.51 -18.88 17.36
CA CYS A 298 -8.28 -17.66 17.55
C CYS A 298 -9.31 -17.43 16.44
N PHE A 299 -9.00 -17.86 15.21
CA PHE A 299 -9.84 -17.60 14.03
C PHE A 299 -10.32 -18.93 13.44
N PHE A 300 -11.56 -19.29 13.76
CA PHE A 300 -12.18 -20.52 13.27
C PHE A 300 -12.74 -20.31 11.86
N LEU A 301 -11.84 -20.38 10.88
CA LEU A 301 -12.18 -20.35 9.44
C LEU A 301 -12.67 -21.72 8.94
N THR A 302 -13.52 -22.37 9.74
CA THR A 302 -14.12 -23.66 9.45
C THR A 302 -15.62 -23.51 9.34
N GLY A 303 -16.22 -24.15 8.35
CA GLY A 303 -17.65 -24.05 8.09
C GLY A 303 -18.01 -24.56 6.70
N ARG A 304 -19.19 -25.15 6.56
CA ARG A 304 -19.77 -25.48 5.26
C ARG A 304 -20.80 -24.41 4.93
N TRP A 305 -20.82 -23.94 3.68
CA TRP A 305 -21.76 -22.91 3.22
C TRP A 305 -23.13 -23.54 2.94
N GLU A 306 -23.70 -24.16 3.97
CA GLU A 306 -24.99 -24.86 3.96
C GLU A 306 -26.11 -24.00 4.57
N SER A 307 -25.78 -22.95 5.32
CA SER A 307 -26.70 -22.00 5.95
C SER A 307 -26.17 -20.56 5.88
N LYS A 308 -27.04 -19.56 6.04
CA LYS A 308 -26.63 -18.15 6.14
C LYS A 308 -25.73 -17.92 7.35
N ASP A 309 -26.11 -18.47 8.51
CA ASP A 309 -25.35 -18.33 9.76
C ASP A 309 -23.90 -18.80 9.61
N ASN A 310 -23.67 -19.99 9.00
CA ASN A 310 -22.32 -20.50 8.77
C ASN A 310 -21.49 -19.60 7.86
N ILE A 311 -22.12 -18.95 6.88
CA ILE A 311 -21.46 -18.01 5.97
C ILE A 311 -21.12 -16.72 6.73
N GLN A 312 -22.03 -16.21 7.54
CA GLN A 312 -21.78 -15.03 8.38
C GLN A 312 -20.64 -15.27 9.37
N ASP A 313 -20.68 -16.38 10.11
CA ASP A 313 -19.63 -16.75 11.06
C ASP A 313 -18.27 -16.87 10.36
N PHE A 314 -18.24 -17.47 9.17
CA PHE A 314 -17.02 -17.54 8.37
C PHE A 314 -16.48 -16.14 8.03
N PHE A 315 -17.31 -15.24 7.52
CA PHE A 315 -16.88 -13.89 7.15
C PHE A 315 -16.51 -13.03 8.36
N GLN A 316 -17.16 -13.20 9.52
CA GLN A 316 -16.76 -12.54 10.77
C GLN A 316 -15.38 -13.02 11.24
N ASN A 317 -15.11 -14.32 11.21
CA ASN A 317 -13.79 -14.86 11.54
C ASN A 317 -12.73 -14.43 10.51
N LEU A 318 -13.10 -14.35 9.23
CA LEU A 318 -12.21 -13.89 8.16
C LEU A 318 -11.84 -12.42 8.36
N ASP A 319 -12.82 -11.56 8.65
CA ASP A 319 -12.62 -10.15 8.96
C ASP A 319 -11.65 -9.97 10.13
N ALA A 320 -11.89 -10.66 11.25
CA ALA A 320 -11.04 -10.60 12.42
C ALA A 320 -9.60 -11.09 12.13
N TYR A 321 -9.44 -12.12 11.31
CA TYR A 321 -8.12 -12.63 10.92
C TYR A 321 -7.37 -11.67 10.00
N ILE A 322 -8.05 -11.08 9.02
CA ILE A 322 -7.48 -10.06 8.14
C ILE A 322 -7.05 -8.84 8.96
N HIS A 323 -7.93 -8.36 9.84
CA HIS A 323 -7.62 -7.24 10.72
C HIS A 323 -6.40 -7.54 11.61
N PHE A 324 -6.29 -8.76 12.14
CA PHE A 324 -5.10 -9.20 12.87
C PHE A 324 -3.83 -9.14 12.01
N ILE A 325 -3.89 -9.63 10.76
CA ILE A 325 -2.76 -9.58 9.83
C ILE A 325 -2.35 -8.12 9.60
N PHE A 326 -3.27 -7.25 9.20
CA PHE A 326 -2.94 -5.88 8.78
C PHE A 326 -2.57 -4.97 9.95
N SER A 327 -3.11 -5.22 11.14
CA SER A 327 -2.71 -4.53 12.36
C SER A 327 -1.28 -4.85 12.77
N ASN A 328 -0.83 -6.10 12.61
CA ASN A 328 0.46 -6.56 13.10
C ASN A 328 1.57 -6.57 12.04
N VAL A 329 1.32 -7.17 10.88
CA VAL A 329 2.37 -7.50 9.90
C VAL A 329 2.09 -6.94 8.50
N GLY A 330 0.87 -6.48 8.23
CA GLY A 330 0.53 -5.78 7.00
C GLY A 330 1.32 -4.48 6.83
N HIS A 331 1.35 -3.97 5.60
CA HIS A 331 2.09 -2.76 5.20
C HIS A 331 3.61 -2.79 5.45
N GLY A 332 4.20 -3.95 5.75
CA GLY A 332 5.66 -4.11 5.81
C GLY A 332 6.26 -3.87 7.17
N LYS A 333 5.48 -4.10 8.22
CA LYS A 333 5.91 -4.06 9.62
C LYS A 333 6.82 -5.25 9.96
N LEU A 334 8.00 -5.29 9.34
CA LEU A 334 9.03 -6.31 9.57
C LEU A 334 9.56 -6.28 11.02
N GLU A 335 9.47 -5.14 11.69
CA GLU A 335 9.87 -4.97 13.09
C GLU A 335 8.96 -5.76 14.04
N THR A 336 7.67 -5.87 13.73
CA THR A 336 6.74 -6.73 14.48
C THR A 336 7.08 -8.21 14.29
N LEU A 337 7.38 -8.62 13.05
CA LEU A 337 7.85 -9.98 12.77
C LEU A 337 9.18 -10.29 13.48
N GLN A 338 10.08 -9.31 13.54
CA GLN A 338 11.34 -9.41 14.28
C GLN A 338 11.03 -9.61 15.77
N ALA A 339 10.21 -8.77 16.38
CA ALA A 339 9.82 -8.90 17.79
C ALA A 339 9.24 -10.29 18.10
N TRP A 340 8.38 -10.82 17.23
CA TRP A 340 7.80 -12.16 17.42
C TRP A 340 8.86 -13.27 17.42
N ALA A 341 9.89 -13.17 16.56
CA ALA A 341 11.01 -14.12 16.53
C ALA A 341 11.85 -14.08 17.82
N TYR A 342 11.86 -12.96 18.53
CA TYR A 342 12.49 -12.80 19.85
C TYR A 342 11.53 -13.12 21.02
N GLY A 343 10.31 -13.56 20.73
CA GLY A 343 9.29 -13.95 21.71
C GLY A 343 8.38 -12.82 22.20
N ASP A 344 8.56 -11.60 21.70
CA ASP A 344 7.79 -10.43 22.08
C ASP A 344 6.52 -10.34 21.20
N MET A 345 5.58 -11.21 21.51
CA MET A 345 4.29 -11.37 20.82
C MET A 345 3.21 -10.43 21.39
N PRO A 346 2.10 -10.19 20.67
CA PRO A 346 1.00 -9.35 21.14
C PRO A 346 0.44 -9.85 22.48
N ALA A 347 0.00 -8.95 23.36
CA ALA A 347 -0.40 -9.30 24.72
C ALA A 347 -1.51 -10.36 24.77
N ASP A 348 -2.48 -10.25 23.87
CA ASP A 348 -3.68 -11.08 23.82
C ASP A 348 -3.53 -12.34 22.95
N PHE A 349 -2.38 -12.49 22.27
CA PHE A 349 -2.19 -13.56 21.29
C PHE A 349 -0.85 -14.28 21.48
N THR A 350 -0.81 -15.53 21.02
CA THR A 350 0.43 -16.26 20.77
C THR A 350 0.42 -16.69 19.32
N VAL A 351 1.55 -16.55 18.63
CA VAL A 351 1.71 -16.97 17.24
C VAL A 351 2.72 -18.10 17.18
N ASP A 352 2.30 -19.26 16.71
CA ASP A 352 3.15 -20.43 16.54
C ASP A 352 4.01 -20.25 15.28
N LEU A 353 5.20 -19.68 15.48
CA LEU A 353 6.16 -19.49 14.39
C LEU A 353 6.85 -20.80 14.02
N ASP A 354 6.93 -21.08 12.72
CA ASP A 354 7.83 -22.12 12.22
C ASP A 354 9.28 -21.74 12.57
N PHE A 355 10.03 -22.67 13.16
CA PHE A 355 11.41 -22.42 13.59
C PHE A 355 12.29 -21.86 12.46
N ARG A 356 12.03 -22.24 11.20
CA ARG A 356 12.79 -21.74 10.04
C ARG A 356 12.61 -20.24 9.86
N PHE A 357 11.39 -19.77 10.09
CA PHE A 357 11.08 -18.34 10.04
C PHE A 357 11.70 -17.59 11.21
N GLU A 358 11.62 -18.15 12.42
CA GLU A 358 12.26 -17.58 13.60
C GLU A 358 13.77 -17.39 13.38
N LEU A 359 14.47 -18.45 12.95
CA LEU A 359 15.90 -18.40 12.65
C LEU A 359 16.20 -17.38 11.53
N MET A 360 15.38 -17.32 10.48
CA MET A 360 15.55 -16.36 9.39
C MET A 360 15.43 -14.91 9.87
N MET A 361 14.48 -14.59 10.73
CA MET A 361 14.32 -13.23 11.27
C MET A 361 15.48 -12.82 12.18
N ILE A 362 15.98 -13.76 13.01
CA ILE A 362 17.18 -13.53 13.84
C ILE A 362 18.41 -13.33 12.94
N ALA A 363 18.52 -14.10 11.86
CA ALA A 363 19.58 -13.93 10.87
C ALA A 363 19.51 -12.57 10.14
N LEU A 364 18.32 -12.12 9.77
CA LEU A 364 18.13 -10.78 9.21
C LEU A 364 18.51 -9.67 10.21
N SER A 365 18.35 -9.93 11.51
CA SER A 365 18.78 -9.05 12.62
C SER A 365 20.29 -9.08 12.87
N GLN A 366 21.03 -9.93 12.15
CA GLN A 366 22.49 -10.11 12.26
C GLN A 366 22.97 -10.55 13.65
N ASP A 367 22.10 -11.22 14.41
CA ASP A 367 22.36 -11.67 15.78
C ASP A 367 22.87 -13.11 15.78
N HIS A 368 24.19 -13.26 15.59
CA HIS A 368 24.84 -14.56 15.50
C HIS A 368 24.72 -15.40 16.76
N ASP A 369 24.84 -14.75 17.93
CA ASP A 369 24.87 -15.44 19.21
C ASP A 369 23.49 -16.03 19.52
N TYR A 370 22.43 -15.22 19.35
CA TYR A 370 21.07 -15.69 19.55
C TYR A 370 20.64 -16.70 18.48
N LEU A 371 21.06 -16.54 17.22
CA LEU A 371 20.79 -17.54 16.17
C LEU A 371 21.35 -18.92 16.56
N ASN A 372 22.59 -18.96 17.05
CA ASN A 372 23.21 -20.21 17.49
C ASN A 372 22.51 -20.78 18.73
N GLU A 373 22.14 -19.94 19.70
CA GLU A 373 21.37 -20.38 20.87
C GLU A 373 20.05 -21.05 20.46
N ARG A 374 19.27 -20.42 19.58
CA ARG A 374 17.99 -20.94 19.11
C ARG A 374 18.15 -22.20 18.29
N TYR A 375 19.18 -22.29 17.44
CA TYR A 375 19.52 -23.53 16.76
C TYR A 375 19.82 -24.68 17.73
N GLN A 376 20.64 -24.45 18.77
CA GLN A 376 20.96 -25.48 19.77
C GLN A 376 19.71 -25.89 20.57
N PHE A 377 18.84 -24.94 20.92
CA PHE A 377 17.56 -25.21 21.56
C PHE A 377 16.70 -26.17 20.74
N TYR A 378 16.49 -25.87 19.45
CA TYR A 378 15.70 -26.73 18.56
C TYR A 378 16.35 -28.10 18.34
N LYS A 379 17.67 -28.14 18.18
CA LYS A 379 18.43 -29.39 18.03
C LYS A 379 18.28 -30.29 19.25
N GLN A 380 18.36 -29.73 20.45
CA GLN A 380 18.14 -30.46 21.70
C GLN A 380 16.68 -30.96 21.79
N ALA A 381 15.70 -30.10 21.53
CA ALA A 381 14.28 -30.46 21.57
C ALA A 381 13.96 -31.61 20.60
N PHE A 382 14.41 -31.52 19.35
CA PHE A 382 14.17 -32.55 18.33
C PHE A 382 14.85 -33.88 18.69
N THR A 383 16.05 -33.83 19.27
CA THR A 383 16.74 -35.04 19.73
C THR A 383 16.02 -35.69 20.92
N GLN A 384 15.58 -34.89 21.89
CA GLN A 384 14.86 -35.37 23.08
C GLN A 384 13.49 -35.98 22.75
N HIS A 385 12.80 -35.44 21.74
CA HIS A 385 11.48 -35.92 21.32
C HIS A 385 11.52 -36.98 20.22
N ASN A 386 12.71 -37.53 19.89
CA ASN A 386 12.90 -38.49 18.80
C ASN A 386 12.26 -38.03 17.48
N ALA A 387 12.46 -36.76 17.13
CA ALA A 387 11.98 -36.23 15.85
C ALA A 387 12.54 -37.03 14.68
N ARG A 388 11.88 -36.98 13.52
CA ARG A 388 12.33 -37.75 12.36
C ARG A 388 13.69 -37.22 11.93
N THR A 389 14.57 -38.08 11.41
CA THR A 389 15.89 -37.66 10.86
C THR A 389 15.76 -36.51 9.86
N ARG A 390 14.65 -36.47 9.11
CA ARG A 390 14.30 -35.39 8.19
C ARG A 390 14.15 -34.03 8.87
N ASP A 391 13.57 -33.97 10.07
CA ASP A 391 13.31 -32.71 10.79
C ASP A 391 14.63 -32.12 11.32
N LEU A 392 15.54 -32.98 11.79
CA LEU A 392 16.91 -32.58 12.12
C LEU A 392 17.68 -32.12 10.89
N GLY A 393 17.57 -32.81 9.75
CA GLY A 393 18.18 -32.38 8.49
C GLY A 393 17.71 -30.99 8.05
N LEU A 394 16.39 -30.75 8.13
CA LEU A 394 15.80 -29.45 7.81
C LEU A 394 16.31 -28.33 8.73
N LEU A 395 16.51 -28.61 10.02
CA LEU A 395 17.09 -27.65 10.97
C LEU A 395 18.53 -27.27 10.59
N GLU A 396 19.38 -28.24 10.25
CA GLU A 396 20.76 -28.01 9.82
C GLU A 396 20.83 -27.20 8.51
N GLU A 397 19.98 -27.55 7.54
CA GLU A 397 19.84 -26.81 6.27
C GLU A 397 19.41 -25.36 6.53
N SER A 398 18.41 -25.16 7.39
CA SER A 398 17.90 -23.83 7.73
C SER A 398 18.93 -22.98 8.47
N TYR A 399 19.68 -23.57 9.40
CA TYR A 399 20.75 -22.87 10.11
C TYR A 399 21.90 -22.48 9.16
N THR A 400 22.31 -23.39 8.27
CA THR A 400 23.33 -23.12 7.24
C THR A 400 22.88 -22.00 6.30
N PHE A 401 21.61 -22.03 5.87
CA PHE A 401 21.00 -20.96 5.09
C PHE A 401 21.07 -19.61 5.84
N CYS A 402 20.70 -19.59 7.13
CA CYS A 402 20.73 -18.39 7.95
C CYS A 402 22.14 -17.80 8.11
N GLN A 403 23.17 -18.65 8.28
CA GLN A 403 24.56 -18.19 8.33
C GLN A 403 24.98 -17.50 7.03
N LYS A 404 24.61 -18.07 5.88
CA LYS A 404 24.86 -17.45 4.57
C LYS A 404 24.08 -16.15 4.39
N LEU A 405 22.81 -16.13 4.83
CA LEU A 405 21.96 -14.95 4.77
C LEU A 405 22.60 -13.77 5.53
N ILE A 406 23.13 -14.00 6.74
CA ILE A 406 23.80 -12.94 7.52
C ILE A 406 24.97 -12.32 6.74
N VAL A 407 25.81 -13.15 6.11
CA VAL A 407 26.94 -12.65 5.31
C VAL A 407 26.44 -11.74 4.18
N ILE A 408 25.43 -12.20 3.43
CA ILE A 408 24.88 -11.43 2.30
C ILE A 408 24.28 -10.10 2.79
N VAL A 409 23.39 -10.11 3.78
CA VAL A 409 22.72 -8.86 4.21
C VAL A 409 23.68 -7.88 4.89
N LYS A 410 24.76 -8.38 5.50
CA LYS A 410 25.83 -7.55 6.06
C LYS A 410 26.69 -6.91 4.97
N GLU A 411 27.05 -7.67 3.93
CA GLU A 411 27.81 -7.15 2.79
C GLU A 411 27.03 -6.08 2.00
N VAL A 412 25.73 -6.31 1.81
CA VAL A 412 24.85 -5.38 1.09
C VAL A 412 24.36 -4.21 1.97
N GLY A 413 24.41 -4.36 3.30
CA GLY A 413 23.95 -3.34 4.24
C GLY A 413 22.43 -3.23 4.34
N THR A 414 21.72 -4.33 4.07
CA THR A 414 20.24 -4.40 4.03
C THR A 414 19.61 -5.08 5.23
N GLY A 415 20.43 -5.65 6.13
CA GLY A 415 19.94 -6.33 7.33
C GLY A 415 19.04 -5.44 8.20
N LEU A 416 18.19 -6.08 9.00
CA LEU A 416 17.42 -5.40 10.03
C LEU A 416 18.37 -4.78 11.07
N GLN A 417 17.88 -3.72 11.72
CA GLN A 417 18.54 -3.20 12.89
C GLN A 417 18.56 -4.27 13.99
N PRO A 418 19.59 -4.32 14.84
CA PRO A 418 19.62 -5.22 15.97
C PRO A 418 18.36 -5.07 16.82
N TYR A 419 17.77 -6.19 17.21
CA TYR A 419 16.59 -6.16 18.05
C TYR A 419 16.96 -5.64 19.45
N LEU A 420 16.25 -4.60 19.90
CA LEU A 420 16.37 -4.07 21.25
C LEU A 420 15.12 -4.42 22.03
N LYS A 421 15.28 -5.29 23.03
CA LYS A 421 14.18 -5.66 23.92
C LYS A 421 13.78 -4.45 24.76
N ASN A 422 12.51 -4.06 24.68
CA ASN A 422 11.94 -2.96 25.46
C ASN A 422 11.46 -3.43 26.84
#